data_AF-A0A821XL32-F1
#
_entry.id   AF-A0A821XL32-F1
#
_cell.length_a   1.000
_cell.length_b   1.000
_cell.length_c   1.000
_cell.angle_alpha   90.00
_cell.angle_beta   90.00
_cell.angle_gamma   90.00
#
_symmetry.space_group_name_H-M   'P 1'
#
loop_
_entity.id
_entity.type
_entity.pdbx_description
1 polymer ?
#
loop_
_entity_poly.entity_id
_entity_poly.type
_entity_poly.pdbx_seq_one_letter_code
_entity_poly.pdbx_strand_id
1 'polypeptide(L)'
;MGWKPLDKCLYVALNNALRSPDRQQSLEPWYLFLRLFLNALFRLPPLPKTAYRGIKLDLSERYTKGKTIVWWGFSSCTTTIGVLKSALFLGTTGARTMFTLQCLSARDIQNHSYFPAEDE
;
A
#
# COMPACT_ATOMS: atom_id res chain seq x y z
N MET A 1 -1.68 8.22 9.98
CA MET A 1 -1.72 7.18 11.05
C MET A 1 -1.52 7.80 12.42
N GLY A 2 -2.42 7.54 13.36
CA GLY A 2 -2.35 8.04 14.75
C GLY A 2 -1.73 7.07 15.78
N TRP A 3 -1.44 5.82 15.38
CA TRP A 3 -0.93 4.78 16.28
C TRP A 3 0.55 5.04 16.65
N LYS A 4 0.86 5.01 17.95
CA LYS A 4 2.23 5.11 18.48
C LYS A 4 2.54 3.91 19.39
N PRO A 5 3.71 3.26 19.23
CA PRO A 5 4.75 3.56 18.25
C PRO A 5 4.40 3.01 16.85
N LEU A 6 4.83 3.69 15.78
CA LEU A 6 4.36 3.45 14.41
C LEU A 6 4.76 2.07 13.88
N ASP A 7 5.94 1.57 14.27
CA ASP A 7 6.48 0.27 13.92
C ASP A 7 5.63 -0.90 14.42
N LYS A 8 4.82 -0.67 15.46
CA LYS A 8 3.92 -1.68 16.04
C LYS A 8 2.48 -1.59 15.52
N CYS A 9 2.17 -0.63 14.65
CA CYS A 9 0.81 -0.58 14.09
C CYS A 9 0.60 -1.75 13.12
N LEU A 10 -0.66 -2.19 13.00
CA LEU A 10 -1.05 -3.34 12.18
C LEU A 10 -0.46 -3.30 10.77
N TYR A 11 -0.59 -2.16 10.08
CA TYR A 11 -0.12 -1.99 8.71
C TYR A 11 1.40 -2.15 8.59
N VAL A 12 2.17 -1.57 9.52
CA VAL A 12 3.64 -1.63 9.45
C VAL A 12 4.13 -3.02 9.85
N ALA A 13 3.63 -3.58 10.93
CA ALA A 13 4.01 -4.91 11.41
C ALA A 13 3.72 -6.00 10.36
N LEU A 14 2.51 -6.02 9.80
CA LEU A 14 2.15 -6.99 8.76
C LEU A 14 2.99 -6.81 7.49
N ASN A 15 3.19 -5.57 7.04
CA ASN A 15 3.98 -5.33 5.83
C ASN A 15 5.47 -5.66 6.01
N ASN A 16 6.00 -5.55 7.23
CA ASN A 16 7.34 -6.02 7.53
C ASN A 16 7.43 -7.55 7.42
N ALA A 17 6.44 -8.27 7.97
CA ALA A 17 6.37 -9.73 7.84
C ALA A 17 6.23 -10.17 6.37
N LEU A 18 5.39 -9.50 5.59
CA LEU A 18 5.19 -9.77 4.15
C LEU A 18 6.45 -9.54 3.29
N ARG A 19 7.33 -8.60 3.70
CA ARG A 19 8.58 -8.28 3.01
C ARG A 19 9.80 -9.05 3.53
N SER A 20 9.63 -9.81 4.61
CA SER A 20 10.71 -10.58 5.23
C SER A 20 11.27 -11.63 4.26
N PRO A 21 12.60 -11.84 4.21
CA PRO A 21 13.18 -12.97 3.48
C PRO A 21 12.69 -14.31 4.05
N ASP A 22 12.38 -14.35 5.35
CA ASP A 22 11.81 -15.51 6.04
C ASP A 22 10.29 -15.33 6.25
N ARG A 23 9.60 -14.94 5.18
CA ARG A 23 8.14 -14.67 5.20
C ARG A 23 7.34 -15.85 5.73
N GLN A 24 7.78 -17.08 5.51
CA GLN A 24 7.00 -18.27 5.84
C GLN A 24 6.82 -18.39 7.36
N GLN A 25 7.89 -18.17 8.12
CA GLN A 25 7.84 -18.14 9.58
C GLN A 25 7.19 -16.83 10.06
N SER A 26 7.56 -15.71 9.45
CA SER A 26 7.08 -14.37 9.86
C SER A 26 5.56 -14.19 9.69
N LEU A 27 4.93 -14.93 8.77
CA LEU A 27 3.51 -14.82 8.45
C LEU A 27 2.60 -15.76 9.24
N GLU A 28 3.16 -16.74 9.96
CA GLU A 28 2.37 -17.71 10.74
C GLU A 28 1.37 -17.02 11.69
N PRO A 29 1.74 -15.98 12.46
CA PRO A 29 0.79 -15.28 13.34
C PRO A 29 -0.32 -14.53 12.57
N TRP A 30 -0.13 -14.30 11.27
CA TRP A 30 -0.99 -13.47 10.44
C TRP A 30 -1.98 -14.27 9.60
N TYR A 31 -1.89 -15.61 9.54
CA TYR A 31 -2.70 -16.42 8.61
C TYR A 31 -4.21 -16.22 8.76
N LEU A 32 -4.73 -16.18 9.99
CA LEU A 32 -6.16 -15.96 10.22
C LEU A 32 -6.59 -14.55 9.78
N PHE A 33 -5.77 -13.54 10.09
CA PHE A 33 -6.02 -12.17 9.68
C PHE A 33 -5.97 -12.03 8.15
N LEU A 34 -4.93 -12.56 7.50
CA LEU A 34 -4.77 -12.53 6.05
C LEU A 34 -5.90 -13.27 5.34
N ARG A 35 -6.32 -14.42 5.86
CA ARG A 35 -7.46 -15.15 5.32
C ARG A 35 -8.72 -14.29 5.39
N LEU A 36 -9.03 -13.70 6.54
CA LEU A 36 -10.19 -12.83 6.70
C LEU A 36 -10.11 -11.61 5.76
N PHE A 37 -8.99 -10.90 5.78
CA PHE A 37 -8.77 -9.67 5.03
C PHE A 37 -8.84 -9.90 3.52
N LEU A 38 -8.11 -10.90 2.99
CA LEU A 38 -8.13 -11.21 1.57
C LEU A 38 -9.51 -11.70 1.10
N ASN A 39 -10.21 -12.50 1.92
CA ASN A 39 -11.57 -12.91 1.58
C ASN A 39 -12.54 -11.71 1.52
N ALA A 40 -12.44 -10.77 2.46
CA ALA A 40 -13.23 -9.55 2.43
C ALA A 40 -12.88 -8.69 1.21
N LEU A 41 -11.59 -8.48 0.94
CA LEU A 41 -11.09 -7.69 -0.19
C LEU A 41 -11.56 -8.25 -1.54
N PHE A 42 -11.55 -9.58 -1.71
CA PHE A 42 -11.98 -10.21 -2.95
C PHE A 42 -13.50 -10.28 -3.14
N ARG A 43 -14.29 -10.00 -2.11
CA ARG A 43 -15.75 -9.82 -2.25
C ARG A 43 -16.12 -8.45 -2.82
N LEU A 44 -15.20 -7.48 -2.76
CA LEU A 44 -15.40 -6.19 -3.42
C LEU A 44 -15.24 -6.37 -4.93
N PRO A 45 -16.07 -5.70 -5.75
CA PRO A 45 -16.00 -5.82 -7.20
C PRO A 45 -14.65 -5.29 -7.73
N PRO A 46 -13.98 -6.02 -8.66
CA PRO A 46 -12.82 -5.49 -9.36
C PRO A 46 -13.22 -4.31 -10.23
N LEU A 47 -12.37 -3.28 -10.29
CA LEU A 47 -12.54 -2.19 -11.24
C LEU A 47 -11.20 -1.76 -11.86
N PRO A 48 -11.17 -1.48 -13.18
CA PRO A 48 -10.07 -0.75 -13.78
C PRO A 48 -10.03 0.67 -13.22
N LYS A 49 -8.88 1.10 -12.68
CA LYS A 49 -8.74 2.44 -12.08
C LYS A 49 -7.29 2.88 -12.13
N THR A 50 -7.05 4.17 -12.35
CA THR A 50 -5.73 4.77 -12.12
C THR A 50 -5.57 5.03 -10.62
N ALA A 51 -4.49 4.54 -10.04
CA ALA A 51 -4.14 4.79 -8.65
C ALA A 51 -2.75 5.42 -8.55
N TYR A 52 -2.52 6.16 -7.48
CA TYR A 52 -1.29 6.88 -7.23
C TYR A 52 -0.69 6.45 -5.90
N ARG A 53 0.65 6.39 -5.85
CA ARG A 53 1.38 6.11 -4.61
C ARG A 53 2.60 7.00 -4.50
N GLY A 54 2.75 7.65 -3.35
CA GLY A 54 3.92 8.46 -3.03
C GLY A 54 4.89 7.75 -2.09
N ILE A 55 6.19 7.86 -2.38
CA ILE A 55 7.27 7.39 -1.49
C ILE A 55 8.30 8.51 -1.33
N LYS A 56 8.67 8.80 -0.07
CA LYS A 56 9.70 9.79 0.30
C LYS A 56 11.12 9.24 0.17
N LEU A 57 11.43 8.65 -0.97
CA LEU A 57 12.73 8.10 -1.31
C LEU A 57 12.86 8.11 -2.83
N ASP A 58 14.07 8.30 -3.35
CA ASP A 58 14.36 8.04 -4.75
C ASP A 58 14.49 6.53 -5.00
N LEU A 59 13.63 6.01 -5.87
CA LEU A 59 13.61 4.61 -6.27
C LEU A 59 13.96 4.42 -7.75
N SER A 60 14.37 5.47 -8.46
CA SER A 60 14.61 5.46 -9.91
C SER A 60 15.51 4.29 -10.35
N GLU A 61 16.61 4.05 -9.64
CA GLU A 61 17.54 2.95 -9.92
C GLU A 61 16.93 1.54 -9.76
N ARG A 62 15.87 1.40 -8.94
CA ARG A 62 15.20 0.11 -8.69
C ARG A 62 14.14 -0.24 -9.72
N TYR A 63 13.73 0.71 -10.56
CA TYR A 63 12.65 0.54 -11.53
C TYR A 63 13.16 0.73 -12.96
N THR A 64 13.60 -0.36 -13.58
CA THR A 64 14.00 -0.39 -14.99
C THR A 64 12.79 -0.64 -15.89
N LYS A 65 12.70 0.10 -17.01
CA LYS A 65 11.63 -0.08 -18.01
C LYS A 65 11.56 -1.54 -18.49
N GLY A 66 10.33 -2.06 -18.59
CA GLY A 66 10.05 -3.42 -19.06
C GLY A 66 10.24 -4.52 -18.01
N LYS A 67 10.73 -4.21 -16.81
CA LYS A 67 10.80 -5.19 -15.71
C LYS A 67 9.44 -5.38 -15.05
N THR A 68 9.14 -6.63 -14.72
CA THR A 68 8.01 -6.97 -13.85
C THR A 68 8.45 -6.83 -12.40
N ILE A 69 7.69 -6.10 -11.60
CA ILE A 69 7.96 -5.85 -10.18
C ILE A 69 6.83 -6.42 -9.34
N VAL A 70 7.19 -7.11 -8.25
CA VAL A 70 6.23 -7.64 -7.28
C VAL A 70 6.34 -6.85 -5.97
N TRP A 71 5.22 -6.27 -5.53
CA TRP A 71 5.11 -5.67 -4.21
C TRP A 71 4.60 -6.71 -3.23
N TRP A 72 5.51 -7.26 -2.43
CA TRP A 72 5.18 -8.34 -1.51
C TRP A 72 4.30 -7.92 -0.33
N GLY A 73 4.35 -6.65 0.07
CA GLY A 73 3.47 -6.07 1.08
C GLY A 73 2.24 -5.40 0.46
N PHE A 74 1.20 -5.21 1.27
CA PHE A 74 0.10 -4.31 0.91
C PHE A 74 0.62 -2.89 0.73
N SER A 75 0.25 -2.30 -0.40
CA SER A 75 0.61 -0.93 -0.77
C SER A 75 -0.66 -0.09 -0.81
N SER A 76 -0.84 0.76 0.20
CA SER A 76 -1.88 1.80 0.15
C SER A 76 -1.61 2.73 -1.05
N CYS A 77 -2.67 2.98 -1.80
CA CYS A 77 -2.70 3.85 -2.98
C CYS A 77 -3.92 4.75 -2.84
N THR A 78 -3.92 5.87 -3.55
CA THR A 78 -5.06 6.79 -3.58
C THR A 78 -5.45 7.05 -5.02
N THR A 79 -6.72 7.31 -5.26
CA THR A 79 -7.21 7.69 -6.60
C THR A 79 -7.21 9.20 -6.81
N THR A 80 -6.92 9.96 -5.76
CA THR A 80 -6.85 11.42 -5.76
C THR A 80 -5.41 11.90 -5.59
N ILE A 81 -4.81 12.42 -6.66
CA ILE A 81 -3.41 12.92 -6.63
C ILE A 81 -3.18 14.01 -5.57
N GLY A 82 -4.23 14.79 -5.25
CA GLY A 82 -4.19 15.81 -4.21
C GLY A 82 -3.86 15.27 -2.81
N VAL A 83 -4.29 14.05 -2.49
CA VAL A 83 -4.00 13.37 -1.22
C VAL A 83 -2.49 13.21 -1.04
N LEU A 84 -1.75 12.94 -2.12
CA LEU A 84 -0.30 12.76 -2.06
C LEU A 84 0.47 14.03 -1.66
N LYS A 85 -0.12 15.23 -1.83
CA LYS A 85 0.53 16.50 -1.45
C LYS A 85 0.72 16.65 0.06
N SER A 86 -0.04 15.91 0.87
CA SER A 86 0.12 15.94 2.32
C SER A 86 1.50 15.45 2.75
N ALA A 87 2.06 16.12 3.77
CA ALA A 87 3.34 15.74 4.37
C ALA A 87 3.35 14.32 4.94
N LEU A 88 2.20 13.68 5.17
CA LEU A 88 2.13 12.29 5.62
C LEU A 88 2.45 11.29 4.49
N PHE A 89 2.21 11.66 3.22
CA PHE A 89 2.42 10.80 2.06
C PHE A 89 3.68 11.21 1.29
N LEU A 90 3.55 11.99 0.22
CA LEU A 90 4.69 12.51 -0.52
C LEU A 90 5.22 13.72 0.25
N GLY A 91 4.44 14.79 0.45
CA GLY A 91 4.87 16.10 1.00
C GLY A 91 5.41 17.04 -0.09
N THR A 92 6.41 17.88 0.20
CA THR A 92 7.09 18.71 -0.84
C THR A 92 8.64 18.76 -0.83
N THR A 93 9.33 18.21 0.18
CA THR A 93 10.79 18.30 0.35
C THR A 93 11.54 16.96 0.26
N GLY A 94 12.78 16.97 -0.24
CA GLY A 94 13.66 15.79 -0.36
C GLY A 94 13.41 14.94 -1.60
N ALA A 95 14.26 13.93 -1.84
CA ALA A 95 14.14 13.02 -2.98
C ALA A 95 12.93 12.08 -2.85
N ARG A 96 12.20 11.86 -3.94
CA ARG A 96 10.84 11.30 -3.96
C ARG A 96 10.57 10.47 -5.19
N THR A 97 9.66 9.52 -5.06
CA THR A 97 9.11 8.78 -6.20
C THR A 97 7.59 8.77 -6.11
N MET A 98 6.94 9.13 -7.22
CA MET A 98 5.50 9.00 -7.40
C MET A 98 5.23 7.91 -8.42
N PHE A 99 4.42 6.93 -8.05
CA PHE A 99 3.93 5.91 -8.95
C PHE A 99 2.56 6.32 -9.48
N THR A 100 2.38 6.19 -10.78
CA THR A 100 1.08 6.18 -11.45
C THR A 100 0.82 4.75 -11.92
N LEU A 101 -0.20 4.12 -11.36
CA LEU A 101 -0.54 2.73 -11.59
C LEU A 101 -1.82 2.63 -12.41
N GLN A 102 -1.75 1.99 -13.57
CA GLN A 102 -2.94 1.58 -14.30
C GLN A 102 -3.36 0.20 -13.81
N CYS A 103 -4.31 0.16 -12.87
CA CYS A 103 -4.75 -1.08 -12.25
C CYS A 103 -5.83 -1.73 -13.10
N LEU A 104 -5.67 -3.02 -13.42
CA LEU A 104 -6.69 -3.80 -14.14
C LEU A 104 -7.81 -4.30 -13.22
N SER A 105 -7.48 -4.53 -11.94
CA SER A 105 -8.39 -5.13 -10.96
C SER A 105 -8.20 -4.48 -9.58
N ALA A 106 -8.33 -3.15 -9.50
CA ALA A 106 -8.32 -2.46 -8.21
C ALA A 106 -9.51 -2.92 -7.35
N ARG A 107 -9.44 -2.66 -6.04
CA ARG A 107 -10.53 -2.86 -5.08
C ARG A 107 -10.66 -1.58 -4.27
N ASP A 108 -11.83 -0.94 -4.37
CA ASP A 108 -12.12 0.31 -3.67
C ASP A 108 -12.49 0.00 -2.21
N ILE A 109 -11.67 0.47 -1.27
CA ILE A 109 -11.85 0.20 0.16
C ILE A 109 -12.27 1.45 0.93
N GLN A 110 -12.61 2.54 0.24
CA GLN A 110 -12.96 3.83 0.86
C GLN A 110 -14.00 3.68 1.99
N ASN A 111 -15.06 2.92 1.75
CA ASN A 111 -16.15 2.68 2.72
C ASN A 111 -15.76 1.81 3.92
N HIS A 112 -14.56 1.23 3.91
CA HIS A 112 -14.02 0.38 4.96
C HIS A 112 -12.74 0.97 5.57
N SER A 113 -12.30 2.15 5.10
CA SER A 113 -11.12 2.84 5.62
C SER A 113 -11.48 3.67 6.83
N TYR A 114 -10.56 3.74 7.79
CA TYR A 114 -10.66 4.67 8.91
C TYR A 114 -10.48 6.14 8.44
N PHE A 115 -9.89 6.35 7.26
CA PHE A 115 -9.71 7.66 6.64
C PHE A 115 -10.34 7.69 5.23
N PRO A 116 -11.68 7.77 5.09
CA PRO A 116 -12.34 7.75 3.79
C PRO A 116 -11.87 8.84 2.82
N ALA A 117 -11.36 9.96 3.34
CA ALA A 117 -10.80 11.06 2.55
C ALA A 117 -9.45 10.75 1.87
N GLU A 118 -8.84 9.59 2.16
CA GLU A 118 -7.63 9.12 1.49
C GLU A 118 -7.92 8.46 0.13
N ASP A 119 -9.21 8.22 -0.20
CA ASP A 119 -9.69 7.65 -1.47
C ASP A 119 -8.94 6.37 -1.88
N GLU A 120 -8.79 5.45 -0.91
CA GLU A 120 -8.07 4.17 -1.02
C GLU A 120 -8.80 3.11 -1.85
#